data_AF-A0A7C1L0K5-F1
#
_entry.id   AF-A0A7C1L0K5-F1
#
_cell.length_a   1.000
_cell.length_b   1.000
_cell.length_c   1.000
_cell.angle_alpha   90.00
_cell.angle_beta   90.00
_cell.angle_gamma   90.00
#
_symmetry.space_group_name_H-M   'P 1'
#
loop_
_entity.id
_entity.type
_entity.pdbx_description
1 polymer ?
#
loop_
_entity_poly.entity_id
_entity_poly.type
_entity_poly.pdbx_seq_one_letter_code
_entity_poly.pdbx_strand_id
1 'polypeptide(L)'
;MDPVRIVETIATEIIEHFRLPKKLCFPFIKKRLSWIYVAGWEEGVNQSGGAKSPVIQMDQYGNVIEIHKGVRMAAKKTKTSRSSISRVIKGKLHSAGGFLWRKVNDPKEIHKILEGWQDEM
;
A
#
# COMPACT_ATOMS: atom_id res chain seq x y z
N MET A 1 -0.04 -1.44 -9.26
CA MET A 1 -1.19 -0.53 -9.17
C MET A 1 -1.23 -0.13 -7.72
N ASP A 2 -1.11 1.16 -7.43
CA ASP A 2 -1.00 1.70 -6.08
C ASP A 2 -2.38 1.71 -5.43
N PRO A 3 -2.63 0.93 -4.36
CA PRO A 3 -3.94 0.90 -3.72
C PRO A 3 -4.33 2.24 -3.08
N VAL A 4 -3.37 3.06 -2.64
CA VAL A 4 -3.65 4.37 -2.05
C VAL A 4 -4.37 5.22 -3.10
N ARG A 5 -3.72 5.41 -4.26
CA ARG A 5 -4.28 6.18 -5.36
C ARG A 5 -5.57 5.59 -5.92
N ILE A 6 -5.70 4.26 -6.04
CA ILE A 6 -6.93 3.62 -6.54
C ILE A 6 -8.11 3.91 -5.62
N VAL A 7 -7.94 3.68 -4.31
CA VAL A 7 -9.01 3.89 -3.33
C VAL A 7 -9.47 5.36 -3.34
N GLU A 8 -8.54 6.30 -3.44
CA GLU A 8 -8.85 7.74 -3.52
C GLU A 8 -9.55 8.12 -4.84
N THR A 9 -9.10 7.55 -5.96
CA THR A 9 -9.68 7.80 -7.29
C THR A 9 -11.12 7.29 -7.32
N ILE A 10 -11.35 6.02 -6.97
CA ILE A 10 -12.69 5.42 -6.98
C ILE A 10 -13.62 6.14 -5.98
N ALA A 11 -13.13 6.48 -4.79
CA ALA A 11 -13.94 7.23 -3.83
C ALA A 11 -14.37 8.59 -4.40
N THR A 12 -13.49 9.28 -5.12
CA THR A 12 -13.78 10.56 -5.76
C THR A 12 -14.78 10.38 -6.91
N GLU A 13 -14.56 9.40 -7.78
CA GLU A 13 -15.45 9.09 -8.92
C GLU A 13 -16.87 8.77 -8.45
N ILE A 14 -17.04 7.95 -7.40
CA ILE A 14 -18.35 7.64 -6.80
C ILE A 14 -19.03 8.93 -6.31
N ILE A 15 -18.31 9.76 -5.58
CA ILE A 15 -18.85 11.01 -5.03
C ILE A 15 -19.29 11.96 -6.13
N GLU A 16 -18.50 12.10 -7.19
CA GLU A 16 -18.81 12.98 -8.32
C GLU A 16 -19.99 12.44 -9.14
N HIS A 17 -20.00 11.14 -9.43
CA HIS A 17 -21.08 10.49 -10.18
C HIS A 17 -22.45 10.63 -9.50
N PHE A 18 -22.49 10.39 -8.18
CA PHE A 18 -23.72 10.48 -7.39
C PHE A 18 -23.95 11.86 -6.75
N ARG A 19 -23.09 12.85 -7.04
CA ARG A 19 -23.12 14.22 -6.48
C ARG A 19 -23.23 14.26 -4.95
N LEU A 20 -22.47 13.41 -4.27
CA LEU A 20 -22.52 13.25 -2.82
C LEU A 20 -21.73 14.37 -2.09
N PRO A 21 -22.07 14.71 -0.84
CA PRO A 21 -21.27 15.64 -0.04
C PRO A 21 -19.89 15.05 0.27
N LYS A 22 -18.83 15.51 -0.41
CA LYS A 22 -17.47 14.94 -0.30
C LYS A 22 -16.97 14.85 1.14
N LYS A 23 -17.12 15.92 1.92
CA LYS A 23 -16.68 15.99 3.33
C LYS A 23 -17.30 14.89 4.19
N LEU A 24 -18.54 14.53 3.91
CA LEU A 24 -19.27 13.50 4.64
C LEU A 24 -18.94 12.10 4.11
N CYS A 25 -19.06 11.89 2.80
CA CYS A 25 -19.05 10.55 2.22
C CYS A 25 -17.64 9.99 1.96
N PHE A 26 -16.65 10.85 1.70
CA PHE A 26 -15.30 10.41 1.35
C PHE A 26 -14.66 9.51 2.40
N PRO A 27 -14.66 9.85 3.71
CA PRO A 27 -14.07 8.98 4.73
C PRO A 27 -14.71 7.59 4.78
N PHE A 28 -16.03 7.49 4.67
CA PHE A 28 -16.74 6.20 4.71
C PHE A 28 -16.47 5.34 3.47
N ILE A 29 -16.52 5.95 2.29
CA ILE A 29 -16.27 5.25 1.02
C ILE A 29 -14.81 4.78 0.99
N LYS A 30 -13.86 5.65 1.34
CA LYS A 30 -12.43 5.33 1.46
C LYS A 30 -12.20 4.13 2.39
N LYS A 31 -12.81 4.17 3.58
CA LYS A 31 -12.74 3.09 4.58
C LYS A 31 -13.24 1.76 4.03
N ARG A 32 -14.41 1.73 3.38
CA ARG A 32 -14.98 0.49 2.83
C ARG A 32 -14.15 -0.07 1.67
N LEU A 33 -13.67 0.78 0.76
CA LEU A 33 -12.80 0.37 -0.34
C LEU A 33 -11.45 -0.16 0.16
N SER A 34 -10.90 0.42 1.23
CA SER A 34 -9.69 -0.07 1.90
C SER A 34 -9.88 -1.50 2.43
N TRP A 35 -11.00 -1.78 3.11
CA TRP A 35 -11.33 -3.13 3.55
C TRP A 35 -11.48 -4.13 2.40
N ILE A 36 -12.15 -3.74 1.31
CA ILE A 36 -12.30 -4.60 0.12
C ILE A 36 -10.93 -4.95 -0.46
N TYR A 37 -10.02 -3.97 -0.54
CA TYR A 37 -8.66 -4.23 -1.02
C TYR A 37 -7.92 -5.24 -0.13
N VAL A 38 -8.00 -5.10 1.20
CA VAL A 38 -7.38 -6.01 2.15
C VAL A 38 -7.99 -7.41 2.07
N ALA A 39 -9.32 -7.53 1.98
CA ALA A 39 -10.01 -8.81 1.85
C ALA A 39 -9.61 -9.56 0.56
N GLY A 40 -9.64 -8.87 -0.59
CA GLY A 40 -9.22 -9.47 -1.86
C GLY A 40 -7.73 -9.84 -1.88
N TRP A 41 -6.91 -9.19 -1.06
CA TRP A 41 -5.51 -9.57 -0.86
C TRP A 41 -5.37 -10.85 -0.05
N GLU A 42 -6.08 -10.97 1.08
CA GLU A 42 -6.09 -12.17 1.93
C GLU A 42 -6.54 -13.42 1.13
N GLU A 43 -7.59 -13.28 0.32
CA GLU A 43 -8.05 -14.36 -0.57
C GLU A 43 -6.96 -14.79 -1.59
N GLY A 44 -6.26 -13.83 -2.21
CA GLY A 44 -5.20 -14.11 -3.18
C GLY A 44 -3.96 -14.76 -2.58
N VAL A 45 -3.63 -14.46 -1.31
CA VAL A 45 -2.56 -15.13 -0.56
C VAL A 45 -2.91 -16.60 -0.31
N ASN A 46 -4.16 -16.89 0.05
CA ASN A 46 -4.60 -18.26 0.33
C ASN A 46 -4.60 -19.18 -0.91
N GLN A 47 -4.74 -18.63 -2.12
CA GLN A 47 -4.78 -19.40 -3.37
C GLN A 47 -3.40 -19.71 -3.97
N SER A 48 -2.35 -19.00 -3.57
CA SER A 48 -1.01 -19.18 -4.15
C SER A 48 -0.05 -19.68 -3.07
N GLY A 49 0.45 -20.91 -3.22
CA GLY A 49 1.32 -21.64 -2.26
C GLY A 49 2.68 -21.00 -1.91
N GLY A 50 2.84 -19.70 -2.12
CA GLY A 50 3.92 -18.88 -1.57
C GLY A 50 3.42 -17.44 -1.41
N ALA A 51 3.14 -17.03 -0.16
CA ALA A 51 2.64 -15.70 0.16
C ALA A 51 3.60 -14.61 -0.36
N LYS A 52 3.21 -13.90 -1.42
CA LYS A 52 3.94 -12.74 -1.92
C LYS A 52 3.66 -11.56 -1.01
N SER A 53 4.41 -11.41 0.08
CA SER A 53 4.14 -10.32 1.02
C SER A 53 4.24 -8.93 0.37
N PRO A 54 3.31 -8.01 0.64
CA PRO A 54 3.39 -6.63 0.17
C PRO A 54 4.63 -5.93 0.69
N VAL A 55 5.05 -4.90 -0.04
CA VAL A 55 6.13 -4.02 0.40
C VAL A 55 5.70 -2.57 0.25
N ILE A 56 6.04 -1.77 1.26
CA ILE A 56 5.75 -0.34 1.32
C ILE A 56 7.01 0.38 0.87
N GLN A 57 6.83 1.28 -0.10
CA GLN A 57 7.82 2.24 -0.54
C GLN A 57 7.62 3.53 0.24
N MET A 58 8.70 4.06 0.82
CA MET A 58 8.66 5.28 1.61
C MET A 58 9.75 6.26 1.15
N ASP A 59 9.56 7.53 1.42
CA ASP A 59 10.60 8.55 1.26
C ASP A 59 11.67 8.42 2.36
N GLN A 60 12.68 9.30 2.31
CA GLN A 60 13.77 9.34 3.29
C GLN A 60 13.33 9.73 4.71
N TYR A 61 12.13 10.28 4.87
CA TYR A 61 11.54 10.68 6.14
C TYR A 61 10.58 9.61 6.71
N GLY A 62 10.37 8.51 5.98
CA GLY A 62 9.46 7.44 6.37
C GLY A 62 8.02 7.66 5.94
N ASN A 63 7.71 8.68 5.14
CA ASN A 63 6.37 8.88 4.62
C ASN A 63 6.06 7.85 3.54
N VAL A 64 4.86 7.27 3.58
CA VAL A 64 4.43 6.27 2.60
C VAL A 64 4.21 6.92 1.23
N ILE A 65 4.88 6.39 0.21
CA ILE A 65 4.71 6.78 -1.18
C ILE A 65 3.73 5.84 -1.89
N GLU A 66 3.96 4.52 -1.77
CA GLU A 66 3.17 3.52 -2.49
C GLU A 66 3.26 2.14 -1.82
N ILE A 67 2.17 1.37 -1.92
CA ILE A 67 2.12 -0.04 -1.51
C ILE A 67 2.17 -0.94 -2.74
N HIS A 68 3.15 -1.83 -2.78
CA HIS A 68 3.33 -2.79 -3.88
C HIS A 68 2.90 -4.19 -3.44
N LYS A 69 2.33 -4.96 -4.37
CA LYS A 69 1.99 -6.40 -4.21
C LYS A 69 3.20 -7.32 -3.93
N GLY A 70 4.39 -6.76 -3.76
CA GLY A 70 5.63 -7.49 -3.46
C GLY A 70 6.84 -6.96 -4.22
N VAL A 71 8.02 -7.46 -3.82
CA VAL A 71 9.33 -6.97 -4.27
C VAL A 71 9.49 -6.95 -5.79
N ARG A 72 8.95 -7.94 -6.52
CA ARG A 72 9.05 -8.01 -7.98
C ARG A 72 8.34 -6.83 -8.66
N MET A 73 7.14 -6.48 -8.18
CA MET A 73 6.38 -5.36 -8.72
C MET A 73 7.04 -4.03 -8.38
N ALA A 74 7.49 -3.89 -7.13
CA ALA A 74 8.24 -2.73 -6.66
C ALA A 74 9.49 -2.45 -7.50
N ALA A 75 10.33 -3.48 -7.69
CA ALA A 75 11.53 -3.41 -8.50
C ALA A 75 11.25 -2.96 -9.94
N LYS A 76 10.22 -3.53 -10.57
CA LYS A 76 9.83 -3.17 -11.94
C LYS A 76 9.39 -1.71 -12.04
N LYS A 77 8.56 -1.24 -11.10
CA LYS A 77 8.00 0.12 -11.13
C LYS A 77 9.05 1.19 -10.82
N THR A 78 9.90 0.93 -9.83
CA THR A 78 10.94 1.88 -9.37
C THR A 78 12.27 1.75 -10.10
N LYS A 79 12.37 0.85 -11.10
CA LYS A 79 13.62 0.52 -11.79
C LYS A 79 14.76 0.17 -10.82
N THR A 80 14.42 -0.45 -9.69
CA THR A 80 15.35 -0.83 -8.62
C THR A 80 15.57 -2.34 -8.62
N SER A 81 16.75 -2.79 -8.20
CA SER A 81 17.02 -4.22 -8.08
C SER A 81 16.19 -4.88 -6.96
N ARG A 82 15.61 -6.04 -7.27
CA ARG A 82 14.92 -6.90 -6.29
C ARG A 82 15.82 -7.28 -5.11
N SER A 83 17.11 -7.52 -5.38
CA SER A 83 18.07 -7.91 -4.34
C SER A 83 18.36 -6.75 -3.40
N SER A 84 18.50 -5.53 -3.92
CA SER A 84 18.71 -4.31 -3.11
C SER A 84 17.51 -4.04 -2.21
N ILE A 85 16.28 -4.08 -2.75
CA ILE A 85 15.05 -3.93 -1.96
C ILE A 85 14.99 -4.99 -0.85
N SER A 86 15.29 -6.25 -1.18
CA SER A 86 15.28 -7.34 -0.19
C SER A 86 16.34 -7.17 0.90
N ARG A 87 17.49 -6.56 0.58
CA ARG A 87 18.53 -6.25 1.57
C ARG A 87 18.09 -5.11 2.50
N VAL A 88 17.40 -4.09 2.00
CA VAL A 88 16.82 -3.02 2.83
C VAL A 88 15.80 -3.58 3.81
N ILE A 89 14.86 -4.40 3.33
CA ILE A 89 13.86 -5.06 4.16
C ILE A 89 14.49 -5.91 5.28
N LYS A 90 15.67 -6.50 5.02
CA LYS A 90 16.43 -7.31 6.00
C LYS A 90 17.36 -6.46 6.90
N GLY A 91 17.34 -5.14 6.79
CA GLY A 91 18.22 -4.24 7.53
C GLY A 91 19.69 -4.27 7.09
N LYS A 92 20.01 -4.89 5.95
CA LYS A 92 21.38 -5.00 5.40
C LYS A 92 21.80 -3.82 4.52
N LEU A 93 20.85 -2.95 4.18
CA LEU A 93 21.05 -1.72 3.45
C LEU A 93 20.10 -0.67 4.04
N HIS A 94 20.50 0.59 4.03
CA HIS A 94 19.66 1.67 4.53
C HIS A 94 18.52 2.03 3.55
N SER A 95 18.85 2.16 2.26
CA SER A 95 17.89 2.48 1.21
C SER A 95 18.21 1.73 -0.09
N ALA A 96 17.26 1.71 -1.02
CA ALA A 96 17.46 1.16 -2.35
C ALA A 96 16.68 1.98 -3.38
N GLY A 97 17.36 2.41 -4.45
CA GLY A 97 16.74 3.26 -5.48
C GLY A 97 16.31 4.65 -4.97
N GLY A 98 16.89 5.12 -3.86
CA GLY A 98 16.49 6.38 -3.22
C GLY A 98 15.29 6.27 -2.26
N PHE A 99 14.78 5.05 -2.02
CA PHE A 99 13.61 4.82 -1.16
C PHE A 99 13.93 3.95 0.04
N LEU A 100 13.17 4.14 1.12
CA LEU A 100 13.09 3.19 2.23
C LEU A 100 12.05 2.11 1.88
N TRP A 101 12.28 0.89 2.37
CA TRP A 101 11.45 -0.28 2.05
C TRP A 101 11.09 -1.07 3.30
N ARG A 102 9.81 -1.35 3.47
CA ARG A 102 9.29 -2.17 4.57
C ARG A 102 8.41 -3.29 4.04
N LYS A 103 8.53 -4.49 4.60
CA LYS A 103 7.64 -5.62 4.31
C LYS A 103 6.40 -5.52 5.19
N VAL A 104 5.23 -5.80 4.62
CA VAL A 104 3.98 -5.95 5.37
C VAL A 104 3.85 -7.40 5.82
N ASN A 105 3.71 -7.61 7.13
CA ASN A 105 3.52 -8.95 7.69
C ASN A 105 2.04 -9.21 7.99
N ASP A 106 1.31 -8.19 8.46
CA ASP A 106 -0.15 -8.24 8.66
C ASP A 106 -0.86 -7.36 7.61
N PRO A 107 -1.74 -7.92 6.76
CA PRO A 107 -2.55 -7.14 5.82
C PRO A 107 -3.34 -5.99 6.45
N LYS A 108 -3.70 -6.08 7.74
CA LYS A 108 -4.38 -5.00 8.47
C LYS A 108 -3.54 -3.71 8.57
N GLU A 109 -2.22 -3.80 8.46
CA GLU A 109 -1.36 -2.61 8.40
C GLU A 109 -1.67 -1.75 7.17
N ILE A 110 -2.01 -2.38 6.04
CA ILE A 110 -2.38 -1.66 4.82
C ILE A 110 -3.66 -0.86 5.04
N HIS A 111 -4.62 -1.42 5.78
CA HIS A 111 -5.84 -0.71 6.13
C HIS A 111 -5.54 0.59 6.88
N LYS A 112 -4.69 0.52 7.91
CA LYS A 112 -4.27 1.69 8.71
C LYS A 112 -3.61 2.76 7.85
N ILE A 113 -2.69 2.36 6.96
CA ILE A 113 -1.99 3.26 6.03
C ILE A 113 -2.99 3.95 5.10
N LEU A 114 -3.93 3.21 4.52
CA LEU A 114 -4.94 3.76 3.60
C LEU A 114 -5.89 4.73 4.30
N GLU A 115 -6.18 4.50 5.57
CA GLU A 115 -7.00 5.40 6.39
C GLU A 115 -6.23 6.63 6.89
N GLY A 116 -4.90 6.65 6.79
CA GLY A 116 -4.08 7.80 7.19
C GLY A 116 -3.84 7.89 8.70
N TRP A 117 -3.94 6.78 9.43
CA TRP A 117 -3.56 6.74 10.85
C TRP A 117 -2.03 6.82 10.93
N GLN A 118 -1.50 7.93 11.43
CA GLN A 118 -0.18 7.96 12.02
C GLN A 118 -0.34 7.42 13.45
N ASP A 119 0.36 6.34 13.80
CA ASP A 119 0.50 5.97 15.21
C ASP A 119 1.21 7.17 15.88
N GLU A 120 0.48 7.91 16.73
CA GLU A 120 1.12 8.72 17.76
C GLU A 120 1.88 7.73 18.66
N MET A 121 3.22 7.79 18.59
CA MET A 121 4.13 6.96 19.38
C MET A 121 3.90 7.10 20.88
#